data_AF-A0AB39AV71-F1
#
_entry.id   AF-A0AB39AV71-F1
#
_cell.length_a   1.000
_cell.length_b   1.000
_cell.length_c   1.000
_cell.angle_alpha   90.00
_cell.angle_beta   90.00
_cell.angle_gamma   90.00
#
_symmetry.space_group_name_H-M   'P 1'
#
loop_
_entity.id
_entity.type
_entity.pdbx_description
1 polymer ?
#
loop_
_entity_poly.entity_id
_entity_poly.type
_entity_poly.pdbx_seq_one_letter_code
_entity_poly.pdbx_strand_id
1 'polypeptide(L)'
;MIVAEDLLSYSKELYKNSNNNEVALRNVARNSYYALFHELANIDLKAIPLTERSFGSHEQLIQQLRASDEQEYRKLGVLLASLKSVRNKADYKLKVHFSDHCARSTLMKVDKAFKELFGPRPEVSEVNENKSDVKNSSTSAEVVQKSTRNSPPKLSVVK
;
A
#
# COMPACT_ATOMS: atom_id res chain seq x y z
N MET A 1 -25.96 6.99 7.17
CA MET A 1 -24.51 7.02 6.89
C MET A 1 -24.14 5.67 6.33
N ILE A 2 -23.37 5.59 5.24
CA ILE A 2 -22.96 4.28 4.68
C ILE A 2 -21.78 3.77 5.52
N VAL A 3 -21.86 2.52 5.96
CA VAL A 3 -20.83 1.86 6.78
C VAL A 3 -19.69 1.40 5.87
N ALA A 4 -18.44 1.54 6.32
CA ALA A 4 -17.25 1.24 5.50
C ALA A 4 -17.18 -0.25 5.11
N GLU A 5 -17.55 -1.13 6.03
CA GLU A 5 -17.64 -2.58 5.85
C GLU A 5 -18.68 -2.98 4.80
N ASP A 6 -19.80 -2.26 4.73
CA ASP A 6 -20.85 -2.51 3.74
C ASP A 6 -20.33 -2.23 2.32
N LEU A 7 -19.55 -1.15 2.15
CA LEU A 7 -18.91 -0.83 0.86
C LEU A 7 -17.90 -1.91 0.45
N LEU A 8 -17.11 -2.42 1.40
CA LEU A 8 -16.17 -3.49 1.13
C LEU A 8 -16.88 -4.80 0.78
N SER A 9 -17.93 -5.14 1.52
CA SER A 9 -18.75 -6.34 1.27
C SER A 9 -19.42 -6.27 -0.10
N TYR A 10 -20.04 -5.14 -0.42
CA TYR A 10 -20.62 -4.89 -1.73
C TYR A 10 -19.57 -4.99 -2.85
N SER A 11 -18.37 -4.44 -2.64
CA SER A 11 -17.28 -4.56 -3.62
C SER A 11 -16.85 -6.03 -3.85
N LYS A 12 -16.82 -6.85 -2.80
CA LYS A 12 -16.53 -8.30 -2.92
C LYS A 12 -17.60 -9.02 -3.73
N GLU A 13 -18.87 -8.76 -3.47
CA GLU A 13 -19.99 -9.34 -4.21
C GLU A 13 -19.98 -8.90 -5.68
N LEU A 14 -19.80 -7.61 -5.92
CA LEU A 14 -19.72 -7.05 -7.25
C LEU A 14 -18.56 -7.65 -8.05
N TYR A 15 -17.41 -7.86 -7.42
CA TYR A 15 -16.26 -8.50 -8.07
C TYR A 15 -16.55 -9.94 -8.47
N LYS A 16 -17.15 -10.74 -7.58
CA LYS A 16 -17.55 -12.13 -7.88
C LYS A 16 -18.50 -12.23 -9.08
N ASN A 17 -19.41 -11.27 -9.19
CA ASN A 17 -20.43 -11.25 -10.25
C ASN A 17 -20.02 -10.40 -11.47
N SER A 18 -18.79 -9.88 -11.50
CA SER A 18 -18.38 -8.90 -12.52
C SER A 18 -18.29 -9.49 -13.92
N ASN A 19 -17.98 -10.78 -14.08
CA ASN A 19 -17.80 -11.45 -15.37
C ASN A 19 -16.88 -10.66 -16.33
N ASN A 20 -15.80 -10.06 -15.81
CA ASN A 20 -14.88 -9.16 -16.53
C ASN A 20 -15.54 -7.92 -17.16
N ASN A 21 -16.76 -7.56 -16.75
CA ASN A 21 -17.41 -6.33 -17.17
C ASN A 21 -16.67 -5.11 -16.61
N GLU A 22 -16.16 -4.25 -17.49
CA GLU A 22 -15.35 -3.10 -17.10
C GLU A 22 -16.07 -2.12 -16.16
N VAL A 23 -17.39 -1.91 -16.35
CA VAL A 23 -18.19 -1.04 -15.47
C VAL A 23 -18.25 -1.60 -14.05
N ALA A 24 -18.46 -2.91 -13.91
CA ALA A 24 -18.42 -3.59 -12.61
C ALA A 24 -17.02 -3.47 -11.99
N LEU A 25 -15.96 -3.74 -12.74
CA LEU A 25 -14.57 -3.67 -12.27
C LEU A 25 -14.16 -2.26 -11.78
N ARG A 26 -14.59 -1.22 -12.50
CA ARG A 26 -14.40 0.18 -12.06
C ARG A 26 -15.10 0.46 -10.74
N ASN A 27 -16.34 0.00 -10.59
CA ASN A 27 -17.11 0.16 -9.36
C ASN A 27 -16.52 -0.64 -8.19
N VAL A 28 -15.95 -1.83 -8.42
CA VAL A 28 -15.19 -2.59 -7.41
C VAL A 28 -14.04 -1.72 -6.86
N ALA A 29 -13.21 -1.17 -7.74
CA ALA A 29 -12.08 -0.33 -7.31
C ALA A 29 -12.56 0.93 -6.57
N ARG A 30 -13.61 1.58 -7.06
CA ARG A 30 -14.22 2.77 -6.44
C ARG A 30 -14.73 2.46 -5.03
N ASN A 31 -15.58 1.45 -4.89
CA ASN A 31 -16.20 1.10 -3.60
C ASN A 31 -15.16 0.62 -2.59
N SER A 32 -14.17 -0.18 -3.01
CA SER A 32 -13.05 -0.57 -2.14
C SER A 32 -12.24 0.64 -1.67
N TYR A 33 -11.97 1.62 -2.55
CA TYR A 33 -11.28 2.83 -2.14
C TYR A 33 -12.09 3.63 -1.10
N TYR A 34 -13.40 3.82 -1.35
CA TYR A 34 -14.24 4.57 -0.43
C TYR A 34 -14.44 3.85 0.91
N ALA A 35 -14.50 2.52 0.92
CA ALA A 35 -14.51 1.73 2.16
C ALA A 35 -13.30 2.11 3.05
N LEU A 36 -12.08 1.99 2.50
CA LEU A 36 -10.88 2.33 3.26
C LEU A 36 -10.81 3.83 3.62
N PHE A 37 -11.22 4.71 2.71
CA PHE A 37 -11.23 6.15 2.98
C PHE A 37 -12.14 6.50 4.15
N HIS A 38 -13.38 5.99 4.16
CA HIS A 38 -14.33 6.27 5.23
C HIS A 38 -13.88 5.69 6.56
N GLU A 39 -13.28 4.50 6.54
CA GLU A 39 -12.72 3.89 7.74
C GLU A 39 -11.62 4.76 8.35
N LEU A 40 -10.64 5.14 7.53
CA LEU A 40 -9.52 5.95 7.99
C LEU A 40 -9.92 7.39 8.34
N ALA A 41 -11.00 7.91 7.75
CA ALA A 41 -11.51 9.25 8.06
C ALA A 41 -12.16 9.33 9.46
N ASN A 42 -12.49 8.19 10.07
CA ASN A 42 -13.02 8.14 11.44
C ASN A 42 -11.91 8.13 12.51
N ILE A 43 -10.64 8.01 12.11
CA ILE A 43 -9.51 8.03 13.04
C ILE A 43 -9.23 9.48 13.47
N ASP A 44 -9.10 9.70 14.78
CA ASP A 44 -8.69 10.99 15.33
C ASP A 44 -7.20 11.22 15.08
N LEU A 45 -6.89 11.94 14.01
CA LEU A 45 -5.53 12.27 13.61
C LEU A 45 -5.20 13.72 13.95
N LYS A 46 -3.97 13.96 14.41
CA LYS A 46 -3.45 15.32 14.63
C LYS A 46 -3.62 16.16 13.35
N ALA A 47 -4.10 17.38 13.51
CA ALA A 47 -4.14 18.34 12.42
C ALA A 47 -2.71 18.66 11.95
N ILE A 48 -2.48 18.63 10.64
CA ILE A 48 -1.25 19.15 10.06
C ILE A 48 -1.47 20.64 9.78
N PRO A 49 -0.48 21.51 10.04
CA PRO A 49 -0.53 22.90 9.63
C PRO A 49 -0.92 23.00 8.15
N LEU A 50 -1.97 23.75 7.85
CA LEU A 50 -2.40 24.03 6.49
C LEU A 50 -1.29 24.78 5.78
N THR A 51 -0.53 24.10 4.94
CA THR A 51 0.29 24.76 3.91
C THR A 51 -0.64 25.57 3.02
N GLU A 52 -0.19 26.70 2.47
CA GLU A 52 -1.00 27.63 1.65
C GLU A 52 -1.75 26.99 0.46
N ARG A 53 -1.44 25.73 0.11
CA ARG A 53 -2.24 24.91 -0.80
C ARG A 53 -3.48 24.34 -0.12
N SER A 54 -4.65 24.78 -0.60
CA SER A 54 -5.91 24.09 -0.34
C SER A 54 -5.92 22.71 -1.00
N PHE A 55 -5.89 21.66 -0.18
CA PHE A 55 -6.04 20.27 -0.61
C PHE A 55 -7.50 19.83 -0.44
N GLY A 56 -8.00 18.99 -1.35
CA GLY A 56 -9.28 18.30 -1.13
C GLY A 56 -9.19 17.29 0.03
N SER A 57 -10.34 16.95 0.62
CA SER A 57 -10.45 16.07 1.81
C SER A 57 -9.64 14.77 1.72
N HIS A 58 -9.67 14.11 0.57
CA HIS A 58 -8.89 12.88 0.34
C HIS A 58 -7.38 13.08 0.47
N GLU A 59 -6.87 14.20 -0.05
CA GLU A 59 -5.44 14.49 0.03
C GLU A 59 -5.06 14.93 1.45
N GLN A 60 -5.92 15.70 2.13
CA GLN A 60 -5.71 16.07 3.53
C GLN A 60 -5.56 14.82 4.42
N LEU A 61 -6.48 13.86 4.32
CA LEU A 61 -6.41 12.61 5.08
C LEU A 61 -5.13 11.82 4.77
N ILE A 62 -4.74 11.72 3.50
CA ILE A 62 -3.49 11.06 3.10
C ILE A 62 -2.28 11.70 3.77
N GLN A 63 -2.22 13.04 3.81
CA GLN A 63 -1.12 13.76 4.46
C GLN A 63 -1.14 13.52 5.97
N GLN A 64 -2.30 13.63 6.63
CA GLN A 64 -2.48 13.36 8.06
C GLN A 64 -1.97 11.98 8.45
N LEU A 65 -2.38 10.95 7.71
CA LEU A 65 -1.91 9.58 7.93
C LEU A 65 -0.38 9.45 7.77
N ARG A 66 0.20 10.09 6.75
CA ARG A 66 1.64 10.04 6.47
C ARG A 66 2.49 10.80 7.48
N ALA A 67 1.93 11.82 8.11
CA ALA A 67 2.59 12.58 9.17
C ALA A 67 2.37 11.99 10.57
N SER A 68 1.55 10.94 10.70
CA SER A 68 1.31 10.30 11.99
C SER A 68 2.60 9.77 12.62
N ASP A 69 2.68 9.84 13.95
CA ASP A 69 3.75 9.22 14.75
C ASP A 69 3.66 7.68 14.73
N GLU A 70 2.47 7.13 14.43
CA GLU A 70 2.21 5.70 14.35
C GLU A 70 2.62 5.13 12.99
N GLN A 71 3.52 4.14 12.99
CA GLN A 71 4.02 3.51 11.76
C GLN A 71 2.89 2.85 10.94
N GLU A 72 1.89 2.29 11.60
CA GLU A 72 0.71 1.67 10.98
C GLU A 72 -0.06 2.69 10.13
N TYR A 73 -0.36 3.88 10.68
CA TYR A 73 -1.05 4.95 9.95
C TYR A 73 -0.21 5.51 8.79
N ARG A 74 1.11 5.64 8.94
CA ARG A 74 1.97 6.05 7.82
C ARG A 74 1.89 5.07 6.64
N LYS A 75 1.91 3.75 6.93
CA LYS A 75 1.74 2.70 5.91
C LYS A 75 0.37 2.82 5.23
N LEU A 76 -0.69 3.05 5.99
CA LEU A 76 -2.04 3.25 5.47
C LEU A 76 -2.15 4.50 4.59
N GLY A 77 -1.49 5.60 4.96
CA GLY A 77 -1.43 6.81 4.14
C GLY A 77 -0.70 6.62 2.81
N VAL A 78 0.38 5.81 2.79
CA VAL A 78 1.04 5.41 1.54
C VAL A 78 0.12 4.54 0.68
N LEU A 79 -0.56 3.56 1.29
CA LEU A 79 -1.51 2.69 0.61
C LEU A 79 -2.67 3.51 0.00
N LEU A 80 -3.34 4.34 0.79
CA LEU A 80 -4.50 5.13 0.37
C LEU A 80 -4.16 6.06 -0.80
N ALA A 81 -2.97 6.66 -0.81
CA ALA A 81 -2.50 7.47 -1.93
C ALA A 81 -2.31 6.65 -3.22
N SER A 82 -1.76 5.44 -3.11
CA SER A 82 -1.63 4.55 -4.26
C SER A 82 -3.00 4.17 -4.83
N LEU A 83 -3.97 3.86 -3.96
CA LEU A 83 -5.33 3.50 -4.35
C LEU A 83 -6.10 4.68 -4.94
N LYS A 84 -5.86 5.91 -4.46
CA LYS A 84 -6.45 7.14 -5.02
C LYS A 84 -6.14 7.27 -6.51
N SER A 85 -4.93 6.93 -6.95
CA SER A 85 -4.57 6.96 -8.37
C SER A 85 -5.39 5.98 -9.22
N VAL A 86 -5.60 4.76 -8.70
CA VAL A 86 -6.42 3.72 -9.35
C VAL A 86 -7.89 4.13 -9.38
N ARG A 87 -8.42 4.67 -8.28
CA ARG A 87 -9.78 5.22 -8.23
C ARG A 87 -9.96 6.37 -9.22
N ASN A 88 -9.00 7.29 -9.32
CA ASN A 88 -9.07 8.37 -10.33
C ASN A 88 -9.11 7.81 -11.77
N LYS A 89 -8.38 6.72 -12.04
CA LYS A 89 -8.48 6.01 -13.31
C LYS A 89 -9.86 5.41 -13.52
N ALA A 90 -10.42 4.76 -12.50
CA ALA A 90 -11.74 4.14 -12.54
C ALA A 90 -12.85 5.16 -12.82
N ASP A 91 -12.82 6.30 -12.13
CA ASP A 91 -13.88 7.31 -12.18
C ASP A 91 -13.78 8.24 -13.39
N TYR A 92 -12.57 8.69 -13.73
CA TYR A 92 -12.40 9.82 -14.66
C TYR A 92 -11.71 9.46 -15.98
N LYS A 93 -11.05 8.30 -16.07
CA LYS A 93 -10.31 7.89 -17.28
C LYS A 93 -11.10 6.83 -18.05
N LEU A 94 -12.31 7.21 -18.48
CA LEU A 94 -13.24 6.31 -19.19
C LEU A 94 -12.74 5.87 -20.56
N LYS A 95 -11.86 6.65 -21.20
CA LYS A 95 -11.21 6.31 -22.48
C LYS A 95 -10.02 5.35 -22.33
N VAL A 96 -9.66 4.98 -21.10
CA VAL A 96 -8.51 4.11 -20.82
C VAL A 96 -9.04 2.81 -20.23
N HIS A 97 -8.70 1.67 -20.84
CA HIS A 97 -9.13 0.37 -20.35
C HIS A 97 -8.80 0.16 -18.87
N PHE A 98 -9.78 -0.34 -18.12
CA PHE A 98 -9.68 -0.69 -16.71
C PHE A 98 -9.75 -2.21 -16.55
N SER A 99 -8.62 -2.83 -16.23
CA SER A 99 -8.49 -4.28 -16.21
C SER A 99 -8.94 -4.91 -14.90
N ASP A 100 -9.24 -6.21 -14.95
CA ASP A 100 -9.49 -7.05 -13.78
C ASP A 100 -8.38 -6.90 -12.73
N HIS A 101 -7.11 -6.88 -13.19
CA HIS A 101 -5.96 -6.69 -12.30
C HIS A 101 -6.06 -5.40 -11.47
N CYS A 102 -6.51 -4.28 -12.05
CA CYS A 102 -6.70 -3.03 -11.30
C CYS A 102 -7.77 -3.17 -10.22
N ALA A 103 -8.91 -3.80 -10.54
CA ALA A 103 -9.99 -4.02 -9.59
C ALA A 103 -9.57 -4.99 -8.48
N ARG A 104 -9.08 -6.18 -8.86
CA ARG A 104 -8.66 -7.24 -7.94
C ARG A 104 -7.58 -6.77 -6.99
N SER A 105 -6.52 -6.14 -7.51
CA SER A 105 -5.42 -5.67 -6.67
C SER A 105 -5.86 -4.60 -5.68
N THR A 106 -6.80 -3.72 -6.07
CA THR A 106 -7.41 -2.73 -5.17
C THR A 106 -8.22 -3.42 -4.08
N LEU A 107 -9.12 -4.33 -4.46
CA LEU A 107 -9.96 -5.08 -3.53
C LEU A 107 -9.12 -5.86 -2.51
N MET A 108 -8.11 -6.61 -2.96
CA MET A 108 -7.28 -7.42 -2.07
C MET A 108 -6.45 -6.56 -1.10
N LYS A 109 -5.92 -5.42 -1.55
CA LYS A 109 -5.17 -4.51 -0.68
C LYS A 109 -6.06 -3.91 0.41
N VAL A 110 -7.28 -3.50 0.06
CA VAL A 110 -8.25 -2.97 1.01
C VAL A 110 -8.71 -4.06 1.97
N ASP A 111 -9.07 -5.23 1.48
CA ASP A 111 -9.47 -6.37 2.34
C ASP A 111 -8.37 -6.75 3.34
N LYS A 112 -7.11 -6.73 2.90
CA LYS A 112 -5.96 -6.92 3.79
C LYS A 112 -5.85 -5.80 4.83
N ALA A 113 -6.00 -4.53 4.45
CA ALA A 113 -5.95 -3.42 5.39
C ALA A 113 -7.05 -3.53 6.47
N PHE A 114 -8.27 -3.91 6.10
CA PHE A 114 -9.35 -4.16 7.07
C PHE A 114 -8.99 -5.30 8.03
N LYS A 115 -8.41 -6.39 7.52
CA LYS A 115 -7.93 -7.50 8.38
C LYS A 115 -6.80 -7.08 9.30
N GLU A 116 -5.94 -6.13 8.91
CA GLU A 116 -4.87 -5.63 9.77
C GLU A 116 -5.41 -4.65 10.83
N LEU A 117 -6.44 -3.87 10.51
CA LEU A 117 -7.09 -2.95 11.44
C LEU A 117 -7.97 -3.65 12.48
N PHE A 118 -8.68 -4.71 12.08
CA PHE A 118 -9.67 -5.40 12.91
C PHE A 118 -9.31 -6.84 13.28
N GLY A 119 -8.22 -7.36 12.73
CA GLY A 119 -7.76 -8.72 13.02
C GLY A 119 -7.11 -8.82 14.39
N PRO A 120 -7.02 -10.03 14.96
CA PRO A 120 -6.24 -10.26 16.16
C PRO A 120 -4.78 -9.86 15.88
N ARG A 121 -4.25 -8.91 16.66
CA ARG A 121 -2.81 -8.58 16.61
C ARG A 121 -2.06 -9.88 16.91
N PRO A 122 -1.09 -10.30 16.07
CA PRO A 122 -0.24 -11.43 16.43
C PRO A 122 0.47 -11.05 17.73
N GLU A 123 0.28 -11.86 18.77
CA GLU A 123 0.98 -11.68 20.04
C GLU A 123 2.47 -11.65 19.77
N VAL A 124 3.12 -10.60 20.26
CA VAL A 124 4.55 -10.41 20.12
C VAL A 124 5.21 -11.43 21.05
N SER A 125 5.80 -12.49 20.50
CA SER A 125 6.68 -13.37 21.25
C SER A 125 7.89 -12.56 21.69
N GLU A 126 8.04 -12.38 23.00
CA GLU A 126 9.15 -11.69 23.63
C GLU A 126 10.50 -12.26 23.18
N VAL A 127 11.41 -11.35 22.84
CA VAL A 127 12.80 -11.65 22.47
C VAL A 127 13.53 -12.13 23.72
N ASN A 128 13.97 -13.39 23.73
CA ASN A 128 14.97 -13.85 24.69
C ASN A 128 16.36 -13.42 24.21
N GLU A 129 16.82 -12.25 24.66
CA GLU A 129 18.22 -11.84 24.56
C GLU A 129 19.06 -12.69 25.53
N ASN A 130 19.70 -13.74 25.02
CA ASN A 130 20.85 -14.35 25.70
C ASN A 130 22.13 -13.88 25.04
N LYS A 131 22.78 -12.91 25.70
CA LYS A 131 24.21 -12.64 25.58
C LYS A 131 25.00 -13.84 26.12
N SER A 132 25.90 -14.38 25.32
CA SER A 132 27.09 -15.06 25.82
C SER A 132 28.26 -14.87 24.84
N ASP A 133 29.24 -14.09 25.29
CA ASP A 133 30.61 -14.05 24.80
C ASP A 133 31.30 -15.40 25.04
N VAL A 134 31.96 -16.01 24.04
CA VAL A 134 33.19 -16.81 24.23
C VAL A 134 34.07 -16.75 22.96
N LYS A 135 35.37 -16.53 23.19
CA LYS A 135 36.51 -16.41 22.27
C LYS A 135 37.01 -17.73 21.64
N ASN A 136 37.86 -17.55 20.60
CA ASN A 136 39.00 -18.38 20.16
C ASN A 136 38.69 -19.68 19.36
N SER A 137 39.46 -20.16 18.37
CA SER A 137 40.82 -19.87 17.87
C SER A 137 41.06 -20.50 16.48
N SER A 138 42.11 -20.02 15.76
CA SER A 138 43.05 -20.81 14.92
C SER A 138 42.51 -21.33 13.56
N THR A 139 43.19 -21.39 12.39
CA THR A 139 44.58 -21.21 11.96
C THR A 139 44.58 -20.96 10.43
N SER A 140 45.67 -20.35 9.96
CA SER A 140 46.08 -20.00 8.58
C SER A 140 46.00 -21.10 7.51
N ALA A 141 45.80 -20.70 6.24
CA ALA A 141 46.82 -20.71 5.17
C ALA A 141 46.22 -20.63 3.74
N GLU A 142 46.75 -19.67 2.95
CA GLU A 142 47.06 -19.74 1.50
C GLU A 142 45.92 -19.91 0.45
N VAL A 143 45.88 -19.32 -0.76
CA VAL A 143 46.76 -18.44 -1.57
C VAL A 143 45.96 -18.10 -2.87
N VAL A 144 46.00 -16.82 -3.33
CA VAL A 144 46.10 -16.34 -4.75
C VAL A 144 45.01 -16.77 -5.77
N GLN A 145 44.47 -15.99 -6.73
CA GLN A 145 44.55 -14.61 -7.24
C GLN A 145 43.39 -14.43 -8.27
N LYS A 146 42.93 -13.17 -8.45
CA LYS A 146 42.45 -12.48 -9.69
C LYS A 146 41.42 -13.21 -10.60
N SER A 147 40.37 -12.55 -11.11
CA SER A 147 40.49 -11.48 -12.11
C SER A 147 39.10 -11.08 -12.67
N THR A 148 38.85 -9.76 -12.77
CA THR A 148 38.11 -9.03 -13.85
C THR A 148 36.62 -9.34 -14.11
N ARG A 149 35.72 -8.43 -14.49
CA ARG A 149 35.69 -6.96 -14.70
C ARG A 149 34.19 -6.62 -14.86
N ASN A 150 33.72 -5.56 -14.21
CA ASN A 150 32.47 -4.90 -14.57
C ASN A 150 32.65 -4.16 -15.90
N SER A 151 31.66 -4.19 -16.79
CA SER A 151 31.55 -3.28 -17.94
C SER A 151 30.12 -2.73 -18.01
N PRO A 152 29.92 -1.40 -18.06
CA PRO A 152 28.61 -0.78 -18.22
C PRO A 152 28.20 -0.66 -19.72
N PRO A 153 26.89 -0.51 -20.02
CA PRO A 153 26.37 -0.53 -21.38
C PRO A 153 26.65 0.77 -22.15
N LYS A 154 26.83 0.64 -23.48
CA LYS A 154 27.08 1.75 -24.41
C LYS A 154 25.76 2.38 -24.87
N LEU A 155 25.68 3.71 -24.78
CA LEU A 155 24.66 4.54 -25.44
C LEU A 155 25.06 4.79 -26.89
N SER A 156 24.15 4.52 -27.83
CA SER A 156 24.29 4.81 -29.26
C SER A 156 23.92 6.27 -29.56
N VAL A 157 24.82 7.00 -30.21
CA VAL A 157 24.53 8.31 -30.81
C VAL A 157 23.88 8.10 -32.18
N VAL A 158 22.68 8.66 -32.35
CA VAL A 158 21.97 8.76 -33.64
C VAL A 158 22.65 9.88 -34.45
N LYS A 159 22.98 9.60 -35.72
CA LYS A 159 23.44 10.61 -36.68
C LYS A 159 22.26 11.35 -37.29
#